data_AF-U5N4H5-F1
#
_entry.id   AF-U5N4H5-F1
#
_cell.length_a   1.000
_cell.length_b   1.000
_cell.length_c   1.000
_cell.angle_alpha   90.00
_cell.angle_beta   90.00
_cell.angle_gamma   90.00
#
_symmetry.space_group_name_H-M   'P 1'
#
loop_
_entity.id
_entity.type
_entity.pdbx_description
1 polymer ?
#
loop_
_entity_poly.entity_id
_entity_poly.type
_entity_poly.pdbx_seq_one_letter_code
_entity_poly.pdbx_strand_id
1 'polypeptide(L)'
;MRFLDVRTDFAFKKVFGSQQSKPVLIDFLNAMLDYAGEFAIADLEIVDPYQIPLLKGMKDSFVDVKAVLANGSQVIIEMQVLNVEGFEHRILYNAAKQYSSQLHQGEQMHRRL
;
A
#
# COMPACT_ATOMS: atom_id res chain seq x y z
N MET A 1 8.55 3.74 -30.17
CA MET A 1 8.13 4.55 -29.00
C MET A 1 8.54 3.81 -27.74
N ARG A 2 8.96 4.52 -26.67
CA ARG A 2 9.34 3.91 -25.38
C ARG A 2 8.23 4.25 -24.37
N PHE A 3 7.51 3.22 -23.92
CA PHE A 3 6.45 3.38 -22.91
C PHE A 3 7.04 3.29 -21.50
N LEU A 4 6.37 3.95 -20.56
CA LEU A 4 6.71 3.87 -19.15
C LEU A 4 6.16 2.55 -18.59
N ASP A 5 6.99 1.75 -17.93
CA ASP A 5 6.50 0.55 -17.24
C ASP A 5 5.88 0.96 -15.90
N VAL A 6 4.55 0.99 -15.84
CA VAL A 6 3.76 1.40 -14.67
C VAL A 6 3.97 0.52 -13.43
N ARG A 7 4.64 -0.64 -13.58
CA ARG A 7 5.05 -1.48 -12.44
C ARG A 7 6.28 -0.93 -11.71
N THR A 8 6.96 0.05 -12.30
CA THR A 8 8.06 0.76 -11.63
C THR A 8 7.51 1.90 -10.78
N ASP A 9 8.13 2.12 -9.61
CA ASP A 9 7.73 3.18 -8.67
C ASP A 9 7.62 4.57 -9.33
N PHE A 10 8.63 4.93 -10.12
CA PHE A 10 8.66 6.21 -10.82
C PHE A 10 7.47 6.39 -11.76
N ALA A 11 7.11 5.33 -12.48
CA ALA A 11 6.01 5.38 -13.43
C ALA A 11 4.66 5.43 -12.73
N PHE A 12 4.48 4.60 -11.71
CA PHE A 12 3.26 4.56 -10.93
C PHE A 12 2.98 5.91 -10.26
N LYS A 13 3.97 6.51 -9.58
CA LYS A 13 3.85 7.85 -8.98
C LYS A 13 3.55 8.94 -10.01
N LYS A 14 4.11 8.82 -11.22
CA LYS A 14 3.86 9.80 -12.29
C LYS A 14 2.43 9.71 -12.83
N VAL A 15 1.82 8.53 -12.81
CA VAL A 15 0.44 8.30 -13.26
C VAL A 15 -0.57 8.59 -12.15
N PHE A 16 -0.27 8.19 -10.91
CA PHE A 16 -1.24 8.17 -9.80
C PHE A 16 -0.91 9.08 -8.61
N GLY A 17 0.27 9.73 -8.58
CA GLY A 17 0.74 10.50 -7.43
C GLY A 17 0.10 11.88 -7.23
N SER A 18 -0.86 12.28 -8.06
CA SER A 18 -1.60 13.54 -7.91
C SER A 18 -2.92 13.32 -7.16
N GLN A 19 -3.45 14.34 -6.49
CA GLN A 19 -4.78 14.25 -5.88
C GLN A 19 -5.88 14.07 -6.94
N GLN A 20 -5.68 14.63 -8.14
CA GLN A 20 -6.61 14.48 -9.27
C GLN A 20 -6.66 13.06 -9.83
N SER A 21 -5.60 12.26 -9.63
CA SER A 21 -5.54 10.86 -10.09
C SER A 21 -6.15 9.86 -9.10
N LYS A 22 -6.59 10.31 -7.92
CA LYS A 22 -7.18 9.45 -6.88
C LYS A 22 -8.44 8.71 -7.36
N PRO A 23 -9.43 9.34 -8.03
CA PRO A 23 -10.60 8.61 -8.55
C PRO A 23 -10.20 7.53 -9.57
N VAL A 24 -9.26 7.85 -10.46
CA VAL A 24 -8.76 6.90 -11.46
C VAL A 24 -8.04 5.73 -10.81
N LEU A 25 -7.30 5.96 -9.72
CA LEU A 25 -6.65 4.89 -8.97
C LEU A 25 -7.69 3.98 -8.27
N ILE A 26 -8.76 4.55 -7.70
CA ILE A 26 -9.86 3.79 -7.12
C ILE A 26 -10.51 2.88 -8.17
N ASP A 27 -10.88 3.45 -9.32
CA ASP A 27 -11.51 2.69 -10.42
C ASP A 27 -10.59 1.57 -10.92
N PHE A 28 -9.30 1.87 -11.09
CA PHE A 28 -8.31 0.89 -11.52
C PHE A 28 -8.16 -0.27 -10.53
N LEU A 29 -8.03 0.03 -9.23
CA LEU A 29 -7.88 -0.99 -8.20
C LEU A 29 -9.15 -1.83 -8.03
N ASN A 30 -10.33 -1.20 -8.05
CA ASN A 30 -11.61 -1.92 -8.02
C ASN A 30 -11.74 -2.90 -9.20
N ALA A 31 -11.39 -2.46 -10.40
CA ALA A 31 -11.42 -3.32 -11.60
C ALA A 31 -10.37 -4.44 -11.56
N MET A 32 -9.16 -4.16 -11.07
CA MET A 32 -8.06 -5.13 -11.06
C MET A 32 -8.22 -6.20 -9.98
N LEU A 33 -8.78 -5.84 -8.81
CA LEU A 33 -9.00 -6.73 -7.67
C LEU A 33 -10.40 -7.37 -7.65
N ASP A 34 -11.26 -7.03 -8.62
CA ASP A 34 -12.67 -7.43 -8.68
C ASP A 34 -13.45 -7.03 -7.40
N TYR A 35 -13.17 -5.82 -6.90
CA TYR A 35 -13.85 -5.26 -5.73
C TYR A 35 -15.12 -4.53 -6.16
N ALA A 36 -16.26 -4.97 -5.62
CA ALA A 36 -17.58 -4.43 -5.93
C ALA A 36 -18.51 -4.46 -4.71
N GLY A 37 -19.63 -3.75 -4.81
CA GLY A 37 -20.66 -3.71 -3.75
C GLY A 37 -20.08 -3.23 -2.42
N GLU A 38 -20.33 -3.99 -1.35
CA GLU A 38 -19.87 -3.68 0.01
C GLU A 38 -18.35 -3.71 0.18
N PHE A 39 -17.63 -4.37 -0.75
CA PHE A 39 -16.17 -4.46 -0.74
C PHE A 39 -15.51 -3.49 -1.73
N ALA A 40 -16.27 -2.68 -2.45
CA ALA A 40 -15.70 -1.65 -3.32
C ALA A 40 -14.87 -0.65 -2.50
N ILE A 41 -13.71 -0.25 -3.02
CA ILE A 41 -12.92 0.84 -2.46
C ILE A 41 -13.73 2.13 -2.62
N ALA A 42 -14.07 2.74 -1.49
CA ALA A 42 -14.80 4.01 -1.42
C ALA A 42 -13.85 5.20 -1.29
N ASP A 43 -12.73 5.02 -0.60
CA ASP A 43 -11.69 6.04 -0.49
C ASP A 43 -10.30 5.42 -0.33
N LEU A 44 -9.24 6.20 -0.63
CA LEU A 44 -7.87 5.76 -0.41
C LEU A 44 -6.88 6.89 -0.13
N GLU A 45 -5.76 6.54 0.51
CA GLU A 45 -4.60 7.41 0.69
C GLU A 45 -3.33 6.70 0.19
N ILE A 46 -2.50 7.44 -0.56
CA ILE A 46 -1.17 6.98 -0.98
C ILE A 46 -0.20 7.30 0.16
N VAL A 47 0.35 6.28 0.82
CA VAL A 47 1.34 6.47 1.89
C VAL A 47 2.69 6.84 1.27
N ASP A 48 3.24 7.98 1.67
CA ASP A 48 4.57 8.42 1.24
C ASP A 48 5.66 7.59 1.96
N PRO A 49 6.53 6.89 1.22
CA PRO A 49 7.63 6.12 1.81
C PRO A 49 8.67 6.92 2.58
N TYR A 50 8.76 8.25 2.43
CA TYR A 50 9.75 9.06 3.15
C TYR A 50 9.48 9.19 4.66
N GLN A 51 8.35 8.71 5.18
CA GLN A 51 8.04 8.72 6.62
C GLN A 51 8.58 7.52 7.41
N ILE A 52 9.23 6.52 6.77
CA ILE A 52 9.76 5.32 7.46
C ILE A 52 11.31 5.40 7.57
N PRO A 53 11.94 5.31 8.77
CA PRO A 53 13.37 5.61 8.91
C PRO A 53 14.34 4.51 8.40
N LEU A 54 15.31 4.95 7.57
CA LEU A 54 16.77 4.74 7.64
C LEU A 54 17.42 3.33 7.69
N LEU A 55 16.80 2.25 7.21
CA LEU A 55 17.55 1.01 6.96
C LEU A 55 17.98 0.89 5.48
N LYS A 56 19.30 0.98 5.26
CA LYS A 56 19.97 0.74 3.97
C LYS A 56 19.72 -0.71 3.54
N GLY A 57 18.79 -0.90 2.59
CA GLY A 57 18.45 -2.21 2.01
C GLY A 57 16.97 -2.39 1.66
N MET A 58 16.08 -1.51 2.10
CA MET A 58 14.61 -1.61 1.91
C MET A 58 14.09 -0.66 0.82
N LYS A 59 14.61 -0.69 -0.41
CA LYS A 59 14.31 0.35 -1.41
C LYS A 59 13.41 0.01 -2.59
N ASP A 60 12.79 -1.17 -2.64
CA ASP A 60 12.08 -1.60 -3.86
C ASP A 60 10.58 -1.95 -3.68
N SER A 61 9.94 -1.54 -2.58
CA SER A 61 8.48 -1.64 -2.45
C SER A 61 7.91 -0.25 -2.28
N PHE A 62 7.26 0.26 -3.31
CA PHE A 62 6.51 1.51 -3.25
C PHE A 62 5.20 1.33 -4.01
N VAL A 63 4.15 0.96 -3.27
CA VAL A 63 3.05 1.84 -2.85
C VAL A 63 2.27 1.06 -1.78
N ASP A 64 2.03 1.65 -0.60
CA ASP A 64 1.12 1.13 0.43
C ASP A 64 -0.15 1.99 0.43
N VAL A 65 -1.14 1.60 -0.37
CA VAL A 65 -2.43 2.29 -0.38
C VAL A 65 -3.20 1.85 0.87
N LYS A 66 -3.61 2.81 1.70
CA LYS A 66 -4.64 2.55 2.72
C LYS A 66 -5.99 2.86 2.11
N ALA A 67 -6.78 1.83 1.87
CA ALA A 67 -8.10 1.95 1.30
C ALA A 67 -9.19 1.71 2.36
N VAL A 68 -10.26 2.48 2.27
CA VAL A 68 -11.50 2.28 3.02
C VAL A 68 -12.52 1.70 2.06
N LEU A 69 -13.09 0.54 2.41
CA LEU A 69 -14.12 -0.12 1.63
C LEU A 69 -15.50 0.46 1.96
N ALA A 70 -16.48 0.21 1.09
CA ALA A 70 -17.85 0.70 1.27
C ALA A 70 -18.51 0.22 2.58
N ASN A 71 -18.13 -0.96 3.08
CA ASN A 71 -18.57 -1.47 4.40
C ASN A 71 -17.81 -0.88 5.60
N GLY A 72 -16.90 0.07 5.38
CA GLY A 72 -16.10 0.73 6.41
C GLY A 72 -14.85 -0.04 6.86
N SER A 73 -14.60 -1.25 6.34
CA SER A 73 -13.35 -1.98 6.61
C SER A 73 -12.17 -1.34 5.89
N GLN A 74 -10.96 -1.60 6.40
CA GLN A 74 -9.72 -1.04 5.85
C GLN A 74 -8.83 -2.14 5.29
N VAL A 75 -8.22 -1.87 4.14
CA VAL A 75 -7.24 -2.76 3.51
C VAL A 75 -5.97 -2.01 3.15
N ILE A 76 -4.85 -2.72 3.19
CA ILE A 76 -3.55 -2.22 2.72
C ILE A 76 -3.23 -2.94 1.41
N ILE A 77 -2.89 -2.18 0.37
CA ILE A 77 -2.57 -2.70 -0.95
C ILE A 77 -1.11 -2.37 -1.26
N GLU A 78 -0.29 -3.41 -1.39
CA GLU A 78 1.12 -3.33 -1.79
C GLU A 78 1.29 -3.70 -3.28
N MET A 79 1.96 -2.84 -4.05
CA MET A 79 2.42 -3.19 -5.41
C MET A 79 3.78 -3.91 -5.34
N GLN A 80 3.86 -5.14 -5.84
CA GLN A 80 5.09 -5.95 -5.84
C GLN A 80 5.44 -6.44 -7.25
N VAL A 81 6.71 -6.31 -7.63
CA VAL A 81 7.27 -6.93 -8.85
C VAL A 81 7.87 -8.27 -8.46
N LEU A 82 7.23 -9.37 -8.88
CA LEU A 82 7.52 -10.77 -8.45
C LEU A 82 8.92 -11.32 -8.81
N ASN A 83 9.76 -10.58 -9.52
CA ASN A 83 10.97 -11.14 -10.14
C ASN A 83 12.23 -11.06 -9.26
N VAL A 84 12.08 -11.17 -7.94
CA VAL A 84 13.19 -11.06 -6.97
C VAL A 84 13.21 -12.28 -6.04
N GLU A 85 14.35 -12.95 -6.00
CA GLU A 85 14.67 -14.02 -5.04
C GLU A 85 14.37 -13.53 -3.60
N GLY A 86 13.61 -14.31 -2.81
CA GLY A 86 13.24 -13.95 -1.43
C GLY A 86 11.89 -13.26 -1.21
N PHE A 87 10.97 -13.31 -2.19
CA PHE A 87 9.60 -12.80 -2.05
C PHE A 87 8.85 -13.35 -0.82
N GLU A 88 8.91 -14.66 -0.59
CA GLU A 88 8.25 -15.32 0.55
C GLU A 88 8.78 -14.79 1.90
N HIS A 89 10.10 -14.58 2.02
CA HIS A 89 10.70 -14.02 3.22
C HIS A 89 10.24 -12.58 3.48
N ARG A 90 10.01 -11.78 2.43
CA ARG A 90 9.49 -10.42 2.56
C ARG A 90 8.03 -10.39 3.01
N ILE A 91 7.18 -11.26 2.48
CA ILE A 91 5.78 -11.37 2.93
C ILE A 91 5.75 -11.69 4.42
N LEU A 92 6.50 -12.71 4.86
CA LEU A 92 6.51 -13.13 6.25
C LEU A 92 7.05 -12.03 7.17
N TYR A 93 8.13 -11.37 6.76
CA TYR A 93 8.71 -10.25 7.51
C TYR A 93 7.75 -9.07 7.66
N ASN A 94 7.08 -8.66 6.57
CA ASN A 94 6.15 -7.53 6.57
C ASN A 94 4.93 -7.84 7.44
N ALA A 95 4.34 -9.02 7.32
CA ALA A 95 3.20 -9.44 8.15
C ALA A 95 3.56 -9.43 9.65
N ALA A 96 4.71 -9.99 10.02
CA ALA A 96 5.19 -10.00 11.40
C ALA A 96 5.47 -8.58 11.93
N LYS A 97 6.10 -7.73 11.12
CA LYS A 97 6.38 -6.32 11.47
C LYS A 97 5.09 -5.52 11.66
N GLN A 98 4.11 -5.68 10.78
CA GLN A 98 2.82 -4.99 10.88
C GLN A 98 2.08 -5.40 12.15
N TYR A 99 2.01 -6.69 12.45
CA TYR A 99 1.40 -7.20 13.68
C TYR A 99 2.09 -6.65 14.94
N SER A 100 3.42 -6.69 15.00
CA SER A 100 4.19 -6.11 16.12
C SER A 100 3.97 -4.60 16.27
N SER A 101 3.92 -3.85 15.18
CA SER A 101 3.71 -2.41 15.23
C SER A 101 2.32 -2.01 15.75
N GLN A 102 1.29 -2.83 15.48
CA GLN A 102 -0.07 -2.63 16.00
C GLN A 102 -0.14 -2.92 17.51
N LEU A 103 0.55 -3.95 18.00
CA LEU A 103 0.64 -4.26 19.44
C LEU A 103 1.26 -3.10 20.24
N HIS A 104 2.31 -2.46 19.73
CA HIS A 104 2.93 -1.31 20.40
C HIS A 104 2.03 -0.07 20.44
N GLN A 105 1.13 0.13 19.47
CA GLN A 105 0.13 1.19 19.52
C GLN A 105 -0.96 0.89 20.56
N GLY A 106 -1.38 -0.37 20.68
CA GLY A 106 -2.32 -0.83 21.71
C GLY A 106 -1.79 -0.64 23.14
N GLU A 107 -0.52 -0.98 23.40
CA GLU A 107 0.11 -0.77 24.71
C GLU A 107 0.31 0.72 25.05
N GLN A 108 0.55 1.58 24.04
CA GLN A 108 0.63 3.03 24.25
C GLN A 108 -0.73 3.66 24.56
N MET A 109 -1.83 3.11 24.02
CA MET A 109 -3.18 3.53 24.40
C MET A 109 -3.52 3.10 25.83
N HIS A 110 -3.12 1.91 26.26
CA HIS A 110 -3.39 1.41 27.62
C HIS A 110 -2.58 2.12 28.71
N ARG A 111 -1.48 2.82 28.34
CA ARG A 111 -0.65 3.62 29.27
C ARG A 111 -1.06 5.09 29.40
N ARG A 112 -2.14 5.52 28.73
CA ARG A 112 -2.67 6.90 28.76
C ARG A 112 -4.09 7.02 29.34
N LEU A 113 -4.60 5.97 29.98
CA LEU A 113 -5.73 5.99 30.91
C LEU A 113 -5.19 5.82 32.33
#